data_AF-A0A7W1LUY3-F1
#
_entry.id   AF-A0A7W1LUY3-F1
#
_cell.length_a   1.000
_cell.length_b   1.000
_cell.length_c   1.000
_cell.angle_alpha   90.00
_cell.angle_beta   90.00
_cell.angle_gamma   90.00
#
_symmetry.space_group_name_H-M   'P 1'
#
loop_
_entity.id
_entity.type
_entity.pdbx_description
1 polymer ?
#
loop_
_entity_poly.entity_id
_entity_poly.type
_entity_poly.pdbx_seq_one_letter_code
_entity_poly.pdbx_strand_id
1 'polypeptide(L)'
;GVHLTRRFWFNRVNSIRLARLQTFDNTGALVTDVTYLETKGFGEGNSVSMPSKIEITRPQDRYKLAVTYQSPEAVVIDHEFPSDVFVLENKWQLPELDLDARQSTIRQ
;
A
#
# COMPACT_ATOMS: atom_id res chain seq x y z
N GLY A 1 -23.72 -8.46 -13.10
CA GLY A 1 -24.50 -7.89 -11.99
C GLY A 1 -23.70 -6.81 -11.30
N VAL A 2 -24.33 -6.00 -10.44
CA VAL A 2 -23.64 -5.01 -9.60
C VAL A 2 -22.86 -5.74 -8.50
N HIS A 3 -21.60 -5.37 -8.27
CA HIS A 3 -20.76 -5.91 -7.20
C HIS A 3 -20.01 -4.77 -6.50
N LEU A 4 -19.78 -4.91 -5.19
CA LEU A 4 -18.99 -3.98 -4.39
C LEU A 4 -17.51 -4.27 -4.66
N THR A 5 -16.73 -3.27 -5.09
CA THR A 5 -15.28 -3.44 -5.33
C THR A 5 -14.43 -2.89 -4.20
N ARG A 6 -14.86 -1.77 -3.60
CA ARG A 6 -14.13 -1.06 -2.54
C ARG A 6 -15.10 -0.49 -1.52
N ARG A 7 -14.72 -0.49 -0.24
CA ARG A 7 -15.40 0.22 0.83
C ARG A 7 -14.39 1.08 1.58
N PHE A 8 -14.75 2.34 1.80
CA PHE A 8 -13.90 3.35 2.44
C PHE A 8 -14.54 3.80 3.75
N TRP A 9 -13.75 3.91 4.80
CA TRP A 9 -14.18 4.51 6.07
C TRP A 9 -13.32 5.73 6.32
N PHE A 10 -13.98 6.82 6.69
CA PHE A 10 -13.30 8.05 7.07
C PHE A 10 -13.56 8.32 8.55
N ASN A 11 -12.50 8.59 9.30
CA ASN A 11 -12.61 9.26 10.59
C ASN A 11 -12.98 10.73 10.31
N ARG A 12 -13.92 11.28 11.09
CA ARG A 12 -14.40 12.66 10.98
C ARG A 12 -14.11 13.50 12.24
N VAL A 13 -13.49 12.92 13.26
CA VAL A 13 -13.09 13.65 14.46
C VAL A 13 -11.86 14.49 14.13
N ASN A 14 -11.95 15.80 14.35
CA ASN A 14 -10.92 16.82 14.11
C ASN A 14 -10.50 17.02 12.63
N SER A 15 -10.65 16.02 11.76
CA SER A 15 -10.46 16.14 10.31
C SER A 15 -11.04 14.93 9.58
N ILE A 16 -11.21 15.03 8.26
CA ILE A 16 -11.56 13.89 7.40
C ILE A 16 -10.27 13.13 7.06
N ARG A 17 -10.15 11.88 7.51
CA ARG A 17 -8.99 10.99 7.25
C ARG A 17 -9.44 9.58 6.94
N LEU A 18 -8.82 8.95 5.94
CA LEU A 18 -9.08 7.53 5.65
C LEU A 18 -8.65 6.67 6.84
N ALA A 19 -9.58 5.90 7.40
CA ALA A 19 -9.38 5.04 8.56
C ALA A 19 -9.27 3.56 8.18
N ARG A 20 -9.98 3.15 7.12
CA ARG A 20 -9.97 1.76 6.64
C ARG A 20 -10.30 1.71 5.15
N LEU A 21 -9.77 0.69 4.47
CA LEU A 21 -10.09 0.34 3.09
C LEU A 21 -10.26 -1.17 2.97
N GLN A 22 -11.41 -1.59 2.49
CA GLN A 22 -11.68 -2.99 2.14
C GLN A 22 -11.80 -3.13 0.64
N THR A 23 -11.22 -4.21 0.12
CA THR A 23 -11.22 -4.57 -1.30
C THR A 23 -11.86 -5.93 -1.47
N PHE A 24 -12.73 -6.04 -2.47
CA PHE A 24 -13.47 -7.25 -2.75
C PHE A 24 -13.20 -7.72 -4.18
N ASP A 25 -13.29 -9.04 -4.39
CA ASP A 25 -13.20 -9.62 -5.74
C ASP A 25 -14.55 -9.54 -6.49
N ASN A 26 -14.58 -10.12 -7.70
CA ASN A 26 -15.76 -10.14 -8.55
C ASN A 26 -16.93 -10.97 -7.97
N THR A 27 -16.68 -11.80 -6.95
CA THR A 27 -17.71 -12.56 -6.23
C THR A 27 -18.23 -11.81 -5.01
N GLY A 28 -17.60 -10.68 -4.65
CA GLY A 28 -17.89 -9.91 -3.45
C GLY A 28 -17.18 -10.44 -2.19
N ALA A 29 -16.23 -11.37 -2.33
CA ALA A 29 -15.44 -11.85 -1.21
C ALA A 29 -14.34 -10.85 -0.84
N LEU A 30 -14.07 -10.70 0.46
CA LEU A 30 -13.04 -9.79 0.97
C LEU A 30 -11.63 -10.30 0.62
N VAL A 31 -10.90 -9.51 -0.16
CA VAL A 31 -9.52 -9.81 -0.62
C VAL A 31 -8.49 -9.13 0.26
N THR A 32 -8.73 -7.88 0.64
CA THR A 32 -7.76 -7.09 1.42
C THR A 32 -8.50 -6.14 2.35
N ASP A 33 -8.02 -6.06 3.58
CA ASP A 33 -8.51 -5.15 4.61
C ASP A 33 -7.35 -4.35 5.19
N VAL A 34 -7.35 -3.05 4.94
CA VAL A 34 -6.30 -2.12 5.34
C VAL A 34 -6.86 -1.19 6.41
N THR A 35 -6.18 -1.08 7.55
CA THR A 35 -6.51 -0.11 8.61
C THR A 35 -5.37 0.86 8.80
N TYR A 36 -5.71 2.15 8.84
CA TYR A 36 -4.78 3.26 9.06
C TYR A 36 -4.92 3.72 10.51
N LEU A 37 -3.83 3.67 11.25
CA LEU A 37 -3.79 3.84 12.70
C LEU A 37 -2.72 4.86 13.09
N GLU A 38 -2.84 5.35 14.33
CA GLU A 38 -1.82 6.18 14.99
C GLU A 38 -1.41 7.40 14.17
N THR A 39 -2.31 8.38 14.04
CA THR A 39 -1.98 9.63 13.36
C THR A 39 -0.85 10.37 14.09
N LYS A 40 0.24 10.68 13.38
CA LYS A 40 1.39 11.45 13.87
C LYS A 40 1.76 12.57 12.90
N GLY A 41 2.61 13.49 13.36
CA GLY A 41 3.28 14.46 12.50
C GLY A 41 4.45 13.83 11.76
N PHE A 42 4.67 14.25 10.52
CA PHE A 42 5.73 13.80 9.63
C PHE A 42 6.44 15.01 9.04
N GLY A 43 7.72 14.83 8.68
CA GLY A 43 8.55 15.90 8.14
C GLY A 43 9.10 16.83 9.22
N GLU A 44 10.02 17.70 8.78
CA GLU A 44 10.56 18.75 9.62
C GLU A 44 9.42 19.59 10.22
N GLY A 45 9.47 19.82 11.54
CA GLY A 45 8.43 20.56 12.25
C GLY A 45 7.05 19.90 12.27
N ASN A 46 6.92 18.60 11.97
CA ASN A 46 5.63 17.89 11.88
C ASN A 46 4.67 18.50 10.83
N SER A 47 5.22 18.95 9.71
CA SER A 47 4.49 19.64 8.62
C SER A 47 3.24 18.91 8.10
N VAL A 48 3.22 17.57 8.11
CA VAL A 48 2.09 16.78 7.60
C VAL A 48 1.59 15.77 8.63
N SER A 49 0.26 15.66 8.78
CA SER A 49 -0.37 14.69 9.68
C SER A 49 -0.85 13.45 8.93
N MET A 50 -0.24 12.29 9.21
CA MET A 50 -0.46 11.02 8.49
C MET A 50 -0.52 9.83 9.46
N PRO A 51 -1.11 8.68 9.06
CA PRO A 51 -1.06 7.46 9.86
C PRO A 51 0.37 6.91 9.95
N SER A 52 0.88 6.69 11.17
CA SER A 52 2.20 6.08 11.38
C SER A 52 2.18 4.56 11.40
N LYS A 53 1.00 3.95 11.44
CA LYS A 53 0.84 2.49 11.40
C LYS A 53 -0.22 2.09 10.39
N ILE A 54 0.10 1.11 9.56
CA ILE A 54 -0.79 0.53 8.56
C ILE A 54 -0.84 -0.98 8.80
N GLU A 55 -2.04 -1.50 9.05
CA GLU A 55 -2.27 -2.94 9.17
C GLU A 55 -2.99 -3.45 7.93
N ILE A 56 -2.45 -4.49 7.30
CA ILE A 56 -2.99 -5.11 6.09
C ILE A 56 -3.30 -6.57 6.40
N THR A 57 -4.54 -6.99 6.19
CA THR A 57 -4.96 -8.39 6.30
C THR A 57 -5.41 -8.89 4.94
N ARG A 58 -4.90 -10.06 4.52
CA ARG A 58 -5.35 -10.77 3.31
C ARG A 58 -5.86 -12.15 3.72
N PRO A 59 -7.16 -12.29 4.04
CA PRO A 59 -7.72 -13.51 4.63
C PRO A 59 -7.54 -14.74 3.71
N GLN A 60 -7.72 -14.57 2.40
CA GLN A 60 -7.59 -15.64 1.42
C GLN A 60 -6.15 -16.14 1.29
N ASP A 61 -5.18 -15.24 1.43
CA ASP A 61 -3.74 -15.56 1.40
C ASP A 61 -3.20 -15.94 2.78
N ARG A 62 -4.05 -15.92 3.82
CA ARG A 62 -3.76 -16.30 5.21
C ARG A 62 -2.59 -15.56 5.83
N TYR A 63 -2.43 -14.27 5.53
CA TYR A 63 -1.41 -13.44 6.18
C TYR A 63 -1.92 -12.07 6.62
N LYS A 64 -1.18 -11.51 7.58
CA LYS A 64 -1.32 -10.14 8.07
C LYS A 64 0.06 -9.47 8.10
N LEU A 65 0.12 -8.23 7.65
CA LEU A 65 1.30 -7.37 7.68
C LEU A 65 0.98 -6.13 8.54
N ALA A 66 1.95 -5.66 9.31
CA ALA A 66 1.89 -4.36 9.96
C ALA A 66 3.13 -3.55 9.57
N VAL A 67 2.92 -2.34 9.06
CA VAL A 67 3.98 -1.39 8.71
C VAL A 67 3.90 -0.24 9.70
N THR A 68 5.01 0.06 10.37
CA THR A 68 5.09 1.13 11.37
C THR A 68 6.28 2.02 11.07
N TYR A 69 6.05 3.34 11.01
CA TYR A 69 7.13 4.31 10.99
C TYR A 69 7.72 4.47 12.39
N GLN A 70 9.02 4.17 12.52
CA GLN A 70 9.75 4.30 13.78
C GLN A 70 10.06 5.77 14.12
N SER A 71 10.46 6.55 13.11
CA SER A 71 10.79 7.98 13.23
C SER A 71 10.05 8.80 12.17
N PRO A 72 8.73 9.05 12.33
CA PRO A 72 7.94 9.89 11.43
C PRO A 72 8.55 11.29 11.18
N GLU A 73 9.15 11.88 12.20
CA GLU A 73 9.81 13.18 12.15
C GLU A 73 11.05 13.22 11.24
N ALA A 74 11.69 12.07 11.02
CA ALA A 74 12.85 11.94 10.14
C ALA A 74 12.48 11.71 8.67
N VAL A 75 11.19 11.54 8.37
CA VAL A 75 10.71 11.37 6.98
C VAL A 75 10.86 12.69 6.23
N VAL A 76 11.62 12.71 5.15
CA VAL A 76 11.72 13.88 4.27
C VAL A 76 10.51 13.92 3.36
N ILE A 77 9.71 14.97 3.47
CA ILE A 77 8.52 15.23 2.64
C ILE A 77 8.94 16.09 1.45
N ASP A 78 8.31 15.84 0.30
CA ASP A 78 8.56 16.57 -0.96
C ASP A 78 10.03 16.58 -1.41
N HIS A 79 10.78 15.50 -1.08
CA HIS A 79 12.11 15.31 -1.63
C HIS A 79 12.03 15.10 -3.15
N GLU A 80 12.76 15.93 -3.90
CA GLU A 80 12.87 15.78 -5.33
C GLU A 80 13.84 14.63 -5.65
N PHE A 81 13.31 13.58 -6.28
CA PHE A 81 14.10 12.45 -6.75
C PHE A 81 14.39 12.60 -8.25
N PRO A 82 15.62 12.35 -8.71
CA PRO A 82 15.92 12.33 -10.13
C PRO A 82 15.18 11.18 -10.82
N SER A 83 14.81 11.35 -12.09
CA SER A 83 13.92 10.39 -12.78
C SER A 83 14.51 8.99 -12.94
N ASP A 84 15.84 8.89 -12.97
CA ASP A 84 16.58 7.65 -13.15
C ASP A 84 16.45 6.68 -11.97
N VAL A 85 16.18 7.15 -10.74
CA VAL A 85 15.94 6.25 -9.59
C VAL A 85 14.67 5.40 -9.73
N PHE A 86 13.77 5.77 -10.65
CA PHE A 86 12.56 5.01 -10.98
C PHE A 86 12.75 4.07 -12.18
N VAL A 87 13.96 4.05 -12.77
CA VAL A 87 14.31 3.13 -13.85
C VAL A 87 14.93 1.87 -13.22
N LEU A 88 14.34 0.71 -13.49
CA LEU A 88 14.90 -0.57 -13.10
C LEU A 88 16.07 -0.91 -14.04
N GLU A 89 17.29 -0.57 -13.64
CA GLU A 89 18.49 -0.92 -14.39
C GLU A 89 19.02 -2.31 -13.99
N ASN A 90 19.16 -3.21 -14.96
CA ASN A 90 19.81 -4.51 -14.77
C ASN A 90 21.34 -4.38 -14.72
N LYS A 91 21.86 -3.77 -13.64
CA LYS A 91 23.30 -3.47 -13.47
C LYS A 91 24.20 -4.71 -13.45
N TRP A 92 23.63 -5.88 -13.18
CA TRP A 92 24.36 -7.14 -13.05
C TRP A 92 24.16 -8.08 -14.23
N GLN A 93 23.48 -7.63 -15.30
CA GLN A 93 23.17 -8.45 -16.48
C GLN A 93 22.55 -9.80 -16.11
N LEU A 94 21.71 -9.82 -15.07
CA LEU A 94 21.02 -11.02 -14.65
C LEU A 94 19.99 -11.42 -15.72
N PRO A 95 19.67 -12.72 -15.86
CA PRO A 95 18.59 -13.16 -16.74
C PRO A 95 17.28 -12.44 -16.41
N GLU A 96 16.69 -11.77 -17.40
CA GLU A 96 15.43 -11.05 -17.25
C GLU A 96 14.27 -12.02 -17.42
N LEU A 97 13.40 -12.08 -16.41
CA LEU A 97 12.13 -12.79 -16.47
C LEU A 97 11.01 -11.77 -16.63
N ASP A 98 10.38 -11.77 -17.80
CA ASP A 98 9.17 -10.98 -18.04
C ASP A 98 7.99 -11.59 -17.27
N LEU A 99 7.54 -10.90 -16.22
CA LEU A 99 6.42 -11.31 -15.37
C LEU A 99 5.05 -10.95 -15.98
N ASP A 100 5.02 -10.10 -17.01
CA ASP A 100 3.83 -9.71 -17.74
C ASP A 100 3.59 -10.60 -18.97
N ALA A 101 4.61 -11.35 -19.39
CA ALA A 101 4.47 -12.41 -20.38
C ALA A 101 3.43 -13.44 -19.89
N ARG A 102 2.34 -13.57 -20.66
CA ARG A 102 1.28 -14.54 -20.38
C ARG A 102 1.91 -15.94 -20.32
N GLN A 103 1.96 -16.55 -19.12
CA GLN A 103 2.48 -17.91 -18.96
C GLN A 103 1.70 -18.86 -19.89
N SER A 104 2.35 -19.36 -20.93
CA SER A 104 1.82 -20.48 -21.69
C SER A 104 1.83 -21.69 -20.78
N THR A 105 0.66 -22.16 -20.37
CA THR A 105 0.47 -23.37 -19.58
C THR A 105 1.26 -24.52 -20.21
N ILE A 106 2.35 -24.96 -19.56
CA ILE A 106 2.97 -26.23 -19.90
C ILE A 106 2.02 -27.30 -19.37
N ARG A 107 1.25 -27.92 -20.28
CA ARG A 107 0.61 -29.21 -20.02
C ARG A 107 1.72 -30.26 -20.04
N GLN A 108 1.98 -30.88 -18.89
CA GLN A 108 2.51 -32.25 -18.82
C GLN A 108 1.38 -33.16 -18.37
#